data_AF-A0A382YFP4-F1
#
_entry.id   AF-A0A382YFP4-F1
#
_cell.length_a   1.000
_cell.length_b   1.000
_cell.length_c   1.000
_cell.angle_alpha   90.00
_cell.angle_beta   90.00
_cell.angle_gamma   90.00
#
_symmetry.space_group_name_H-M   'P 1'
#
loop_
_entity.id
_entity.type
_entity.pdbx_description
1 polymer ?
#
loop_
_entity_poly.entity_id
_entity_poly.type
_entity_poly.pdbx_seq_one_letter_code
_entity_poly.pdbx_strand_id
1 'polypeptide(L)' 'MDIPSIDIAPFLDGTNKRSVSNRVAASCQDIGFLVIKGHGLKDPILQNTFDFI' A
#
# COMPACT_ATOMS: atom_id res chain seq x y z
N MET A 1 -5.13 -8.26 17.01
CA MET A 1 -4.32 -7.12 16.51
C MET A 1 -4.53 -7.09 15.01
N ASP A 2 -4.97 -5.97 14.46
CA ASP A 2 -5.33 -5.86 13.04
C ASP A 2 -4.28 -5.01 12.33
N ILE A 3 -3.79 -5.45 11.16
CA ILE A 3 -2.76 -4.74 10.39
C ILE A 3 -3.48 -3.83 9.39
N PRO A 4 -3.24 -2.52 9.40
CA PRO A 4 -3.96 -1.59 8.54
C PRO A 4 -3.72 -1.88 7.05
N SER A 5 -4.82 -2.05 6.31
CA SER A 5 -4.81 -2.10 4.85
C SER A 5 -5.07 -0.70 4.28
N ILE A 6 -4.10 -0.15 3.57
CA ILE A 6 -4.13 1.22 3.04
C ILE A 6 -4.20 1.17 1.52
N ASP A 7 -5.24 1.79 0.96
CA ASP A 7 -5.31 2.08 -0.47
C ASP A 7 -4.47 3.30 -0.81
N ILE A 8 -3.49 3.13 -1.71
CA ILE A 8 -2.62 4.21 -2.17
C ILE A 8 -2.99 4.73 -3.56
N ALA A 9 -4.02 4.20 -4.22
CA ALA A 9 -4.44 4.71 -5.53
C ALA A 9 -4.69 6.23 -5.54
N PRO A 10 -5.36 6.84 -4.53
CA PRO A 10 -5.56 8.29 -4.47
C PRO A 10 -4.28 9.12 -4.31
N PHE A 11 -3.20 8.48 -3.86
CA PHE A 11 -1.88 9.10 -3.82
C PHE A 11 -1.23 9.09 -5.20
N LEU A 12 -1.37 7.98 -5.93
CA LEU A 12 -0.81 7.81 -7.26
C LEU A 12 -1.51 8.70 -8.29
N ASP A 13 -2.84 8.75 -8.28
CA ASP A 13 -3.64 9.57 -9.21
C ASP A 13 -3.70 11.06 -8.83
N GLY A 14 -3.29 11.40 -7.62
CA GLY A 14 -3.22 12.77 -7.11
C GLY A 14 -4.50 13.33 -6.52
N THR A 15 -5.60 12.57 -6.51
CA THR A 15 -6.89 13.00 -5.98
C THR A 15 -6.87 13.24 -4.46
N ASN A 16 -6.01 12.54 -3.71
CA ASN A 16 -5.92 12.72 -2.27
C ASN A 16 -4.55 12.31 -1.65
N LYS A 17 -3.46 12.91 -2.14
CA LYS A 17 -2.10 12.60 -1.67
C LYS A 17 -1.93 12.77 -0.16
N ARG A 18 -2.39 13.91 0.39
CA ARG A 18 -2.16 14.26 1.80
C ARG A 18 -2.78 13.24 2.77
N SER A 19 -4.03 12.84 2.53
CA SER A 19 -4.72 11.91 3.41
C SER A 19 -4.05 10.53 3.42
N VAL A 20 -3.66 10.02 2.25
CA VAL A 20 -2.96 8.73 2.14
C VAL A 20 -1.61 8.79 2.87
N SER A 21 -0.81 9.84 2.63
CA SER A 21 0.49 10.01 3.29
C SER A 21 0.37 10.06 4.82
N ASN A 22 -0.63 10.77 5.36
CA ASN A 22 -0.87 10.83 6.80
C ASN A 22 -1.20 9.45 7.40
N ARG A 23 -2.01 8.64 6.69
CA ARG A 23 -2.38 7.29 7.15
C ARG A 23 -1.19 6.33 7.13
N VAL A 24 -0.35 6.41 6.10
CA VAL A 24 0.89 5.62 6.02
C VAL A 24 1.83 6.02 7.16
N ALA A 25 2.03 7.32 7.39
CA ALA A 25 2.88 7.81 8.48
C ALA A 25 2.40 7.34 9.86
N ALA A 26 1.10 7.44 10.15
CA ALA A 26 0.52 6.95 11.40
C ALA A 26 0.74 5.45 11.58
N SER A 27 0.53 4.65 10.52
CA SER A 27 0.72 3.19 10.60
C SER A 27 2.17 2.81 10.89
N CYS A 28 3.13 3.54 10.31
CA CYS A 28 4.55 3.35 10.59
C CYS A 28 4.94 3.76 12.02
N GLN A 29 4.29 4.77 12.59
CA GLN A 29 4.58 5.26 13.95
C GLN A 29 3.93 4.41 15.04
N ASP A 30 2.69 3.97 14.82
CA ASP A 30 1.86 3.35 15.86
C ASP A 30 1.97 1.82 15.89
N ILE A 31 2.06 1.19 14.70
CA ILE A 31 2.01 -0.28 14.56
C ILE A 31 3.33 -0.83 14.00
N GLY A 32 3.98 -0.08 13.10
CA GLY A 32 5.20 -0.51 12.40
C GLY A 32 4.94 -1.46 11.22
N PHE A 33 3.69 -1.82 10.96
CA PHE A 33 3.28 -2.68 9.85
C PHE A 33 2.06 -2.09 9.11
N LEU A 34 2.02 -2.31 7.80
CA LEU A 34 0.87 -1.99 6.94
C LEU A 34 0.81 -2.95 5.75
N VAL A 35 -0.38 -3.12 5.18
CA VAL A 35 -0.60 -3.77 3.89
C VAL A 35 -1.02 -2.70 2.88
N ILE A 36 -0.33 -2.62 1.74
CA ILE A 36 -0.67 -1.67 0.67
C ILE A 36 -1.58 -2.34 -0.36
N LYS A 37 -2.64 -1.64 -0.77
CA LYS A 37 -3.47 -1.97 -1.93
C LYS A 37 -3.54 -0.78 -2.89
N GLY A 38 -4.01 -1.00 -4.12
CA GLY A 38 -4.09 0.07 -5.13
C GLY A 38 -2.71 0.56 -5.59
N HIS A 39 -1.67 -0.26 -5.47
CA HIS A 39 -0.29 0.08 -5.84
C HIS A 39 -0.03 0.08 -7.37
N GLY A 40 -0.99 -0.39 -8.17
CA GLY A 40 -0.89 -0.38 -9.65
C GLY A 40 0.07 -1.41 -10.25
N LEU A 41 0.61 -2.34 -9.45
CA LEU A 41 1.35 -3.48 -10.00
C LEU A 41 0.33 -4.45 -10.60
N LYS A 42 0.62 -4.92 -11.81
CA LYS A 42 -0.25 -5.87 -12.51
C LYS A 42 -0.02 -7.27 -11.95
N ASP A 43 -1.08 -8.07 -11.85
CA ASP A 43 -1.03 -9.45 -11.34
C ASP A 43 0.04 -10.33 -12.00
N PRO A 44 0.29 -10.27 -13.33
CA PRO A 44 1.35 -11.07 -13.94
C PRO A 44 2.75 -10.72 -13.42
N ILE A 45 3.00 -9.46 -13.02
CA ILE A 45 4.29 -9.07 -12.44
C ILE A 45 4.47 -9.71 -11.07
N LEU A 46 3.39 -9.71 -10.26
CA LEU A 46 3.41 -10.31 -8.93
C LEU A 46 3.59 -11.83 -9.03
N GLN A 47 2.79 -12.50 -9.84
CA GLN A 47 2.83 -13.96 -10.04
C GLN A 47 4.22 -14.40 -10.51
N ASN A 48 4.74 -13.79 -11.58
CA ASN A 48 6.05 -14.12 -12.11
C ASN A 48 7.16 -13.99 -11.05
N THR A 49 7.09 -13.00 -10.14
CA THR A 49 8.11 -12.81 -9.10
C THR A 49 8.20 -14.01 -8.15
N PHE A 50 7.09 -14.68 -7.86
CA PHE A 50 7.06 -15.84 -6.97
C PHE A 50 7.26 -17.17 -7.70
N ASP A 51 7.03 -17.22 -9.01
CA ASP A 51 7.22 -18.44 -9.83
C ASP A 51 8.70 -18.77 -10.12
N PHE A 52 9.63 -17.85 -9.84
CA PHE A 52 11.09 -18.06 -9.98
C PHE A 52 11.75 -18.72 -8.74
N ILE A 53 10.97 -19.11 -7.72
CA ILE A 53 11.47 -19.68 -6.46
C ILE A 53 11.36 -21.21 -6.46
#